data_AF-A0A931F862-F1
#
_entry.id   AF-A0A931F862-F1
#
_cell.length_a   1.000
_cell.length_b   1.000
_cell.length_c   1.000
_cell.angle_alpha   90.00
_cell.angle_beta   90.00
_cell.angle_gamma   90.00
#
_symmetry.space_group_name_H-M   'P 1'
#
loop_
_entity.id
_entity.type
_entity.pdbx_description
1 polymer ?
#
loop_
_entity_poly.entity_id
_entity_poly.type
_entity_poly.pdbx_seq_one_letter_code
_entity_poly.pdbx_strand_id
1 'polypeptide(L)'
;MSKDNKKSNNIKTQNDNIEEENKDIDLNFEWYSKELGAPLVSVASYGLTFSKSAVKKLGKPHSIKIGFDRTNKLIVIKTLEASESDEDSFEFADKKREEYGHVRLNNKGFIKLLISETEYDFEETLRFVLKRYNESPLYILDLKMPVNN
;
A
#
# COMPACT_ATOMS: atom_id res chain seq x y z
N MET A 1 -20.71 -24.75 81.35
CA MET A 1 -20.86 -25.55 80.11
C MET A 1 -20.70 -24.58 78.94
N SER A 2 -19.83 -24.80 77.94
CA SER A 2 -20.06 -25.62 76.72
C SER A 2 -21.45 -25.39 76.11
N LYS A 3 -21.66 -25.12 74.81
CA LYS A 3 -20.80 -25.05 73.60
C LYS A 3 -21.63 -24.37 72.47
N ASP A 4 -21.14 -23.89 71.32
CA ASP A 4 -19.80 -23.73 70.72
C ASP A 4 -19.82 -22.54 69.70
N ASN A 5 -18.74 -22.34 68.94
CA ASN A 5 -18.53 -21.29 67.94
C ASN A 5 -19.29 -21.45 66.62
N LYS A 6 -19.54 -20.32 65.94
CA LYS A 6 -19.29 -20.18 64.48
C LYS A 6 -19.05 -18.73 64.07
N LYS A 7 -17.82 -18.41 63.64
CA LYS A 7 -17.49 -17.18 62.92
C LYS A 7 -18.10 -17.25 61.52
N SER A 8 -18.92 -16.27 61.14
CA SER A 8 -19.13 -15.95 59.73
C SER A 8 -18.11 -14.90 59.32
N ASN A 9 -17.03 -15.35 58.67
CA ASN A 9 -16.12 -14.44 57.99
C ASN A 9 -16.79 -13.96 56.69
N ASN A 10 -16.81 -12.65 56.46
CA ASN A 10 -17.21 -12.08 55.17
C ASN A 10 -16.25 -12.57 54.08
N ILE A 11 -16.77 -13.36 53.15
CA ILE A 11 -16.10 -13.62 51.87
C ILE A 11 -16.29 -12.36 51.03
N LYS A 12 -15.27 -11.50 51.00
CA LYS A 12 -15.14 -10.52 49.92
C LYS A 12 -14.74 -11.29 48.66
N THR A 13 -15.72 -11.61 47.82
CA THR A 13 -15.47 -12.17 46.50
C THR A 13 -14.68 -11.16 45.67
N GLN A 14 -13.62 -11.62 45.04
CA GLN A 14 -12.84 -10.85 44.08
C GLN A 14 -13.70 -10.59 42.84
N ASN A 15 -13.94 -9.31 42.52
CA ASN A 15 -14.45 -8.88 41.23
C ASN A 15 -13.38 -8.00 40.57
N ASP A 16 -12.23 -8.61 40.27
CA ASP A 16 -11.26 -8.07 39.33
C ASP A 16 -11.60 -8.61 37.93
N ASN A 17 -11.44 -7.76 36.91
CA ASN A 17 -11.75 -8.02 35.50
C ASN A 17 -13.28 -8.09 35.20
N ILE A 18 -13.81 -7.56 34.11
CA ILE A 18 -13.21 -7.20 32.81
C ILE A 18 -13.80 -5.86 32.35
N GLU A 19 -12.97 -4.84 32.09
CA GLU A 19 -13.33 -3.73 31.20
C GLU A 19 -12.82 -4.09 29.79
N GLU A 20 -13.72 -4.56 28.93
CA GLU A 20 -13.41 -4.83 27.53
C GLU A 20 -13.16 -3.50 26.80
N GLU A 21 -11.90 -3.23 26.47
CA GLU A 21 -11.52 -2.12 25.57
C GLU A 21 -12.22 -2.32 24.22
N ASN A 22 -13.33 -1.60 24.02
CA ASN A 22 -14.01 -1.49 22.74
C ASN A 22 -13.16 -0.62 21.82
N LYS A 23 -12.11 -1.22 21.26
CA LYS A 23 -11.22 -0.58 20.31
C LYS A 23 -11.92 -0.50 18.96
N ASP A 24 -12.33 0.71 18.58
CA ASP A 24 -12.91 0.98 17.27
C ASP A 24 -12.01 0.41 16.16
N ILE A 25 -12.60 -0.44 15.32
CA ILE A 25 -11.87 -1.11 14.25
C ILE A 25 -11.81 -0.14 13.06
N ASP A 26 -10.64 0.46 12.84
CA ASP A 26 -10.37 1.22 11.63
C ASP A 26 -10.31 0.27 10.42
N LEU A 27 -11.25 0.44 9.49
CA LEU A 27 -11.49 -0.47 8.36
C LEU A 27 -11.37 0.26 7.03
N ASN A 28 -10.25 0.07 6.35
CA ASN A 28 -10.03 0.58 5.00
C ASN A 28 -10.40 -0.50 3.96
N PHE A 29 -11.47 -0.25 3.20
CA PHE A 29 -12.01 -1.18 2.20
C PHE A 29 -11.70 -0.74 0.78
N GLU A 30 -11.20 -1.67 -0.05
CA GLU A 30 -11.04 -1.48 -1.49
C GLU A 30 -11.86 -2.49 -2.29
N TRP A 31 -12.65 -2.02 -3.26
CA TRP A 31 -13.48 -2.88 -4.11
C TRP A 31 -12.67 -3.50 -5.25
N TYR A 32 -12.62 -4.84 -5.30
CA TYR A 32 -11.98 -5.58 -6.38
C TYR A 32 -12.78 -5.52 -7.68
N SER A 33 -12.10 -5.26 -8.81
CA SER A 33 -12.73 -5.30 -10.13
C SER A 33 -12.54 -6.68 -10.77
N LYS A 34 -13.64 -7.44 -10.92
CA LYS A 34 -13.64 -8.72 -11.64
C LYS A 34 -13.13 -8.62 -13.08
N GLU A 35 -13.37 -7.49 -13.75
CA GLU A 35 -12.99 -7.26 -15.14
C GLU A 35 -11.53 -6.84 -15.33
N LEU A 36 -10.96 -6.12 -14.35
CA LEU A 36 -9.63 -5.51 -14.47
C LEU A 36 -8.56 -6.20 -13.61
N GLY A 37 -8.98 -7.06 -12.68
CA GLY A 37 -8.10 -7.73 -11.73
C GLY A 37 -7.54 -6.81 -10.64
N ALA A 38 -6.52 -7.30 -9.94
CA ALA A 38 -5.82 -6.54 -8.91
C ALA A 38 -5.04 -5.36 -9.52
N PRO A 39 -4.93 -4.21 -8.83
CA PRO A 39 -4.20 -3.04 -9.30
C PRO A 39 -2.68 -3.27 -9.18
N LEU A 40 -2.10 -3.99 -10.13
CA LEU A 40 -0.68 -4.38 -10.08
C LEU A 40 0.23 -3.37 -10.77
N VAL A 41 1.41 -3.15 -10.20
CA VAL A 41 2.56 -2.51 -10.87
C VAL A 41 3.69 -3.54 -10.93
N SER A 42 4.22 -3.73 -12.14
CA SER A 42 5.38 -4.59 -12.39
C SER A 42 6.65 -3.74 -12.31
N VAL A 43 7.66 -4.22 -11.60
CA VAL A 43 9.02 -3.65 -11.53
C VAL A 43 9.96 -4.59 -12.26
N ALA A 44 10.73 -4.06 -13.20
CA ALA A 44 11.72 -4.80 -13.98
C ALA A 44 12.96 -3.92 -14.23
N SER A 45 14.08 -4.53 -14.62
CA SER A 45 15.36 -3.87 -14.92
C SER A 45 15.31 -2.60 -15.80
N TYR A 46 14.25 -2.38 -16.60
CA TYR A 46 14.05 -1.19 -17.43
C TYR A 46 13.15 -0.09 -16.83
N GLY A 47 12.32 -0.41 -15.83
CA GLY A 47 11.35 0.54 -15.28
C GLY A 47 10.10 -0.09 -14.67
N LEU A 48 9.04 0.72 -14.57
CA LEU A 48 7.74 0.35 -13.98
C LEU A 48 6.69 0.15 -15.08
N THR A 49 5.84 -0.87 -14.96
CA THR A 49 4.66 -1.06 -15.82
C THR A 49 3.39 -1.20 -14.99
N PHE A 50 2.50 -0.22 -15.12
CA PHE A 50 1.22 -0.11 -14.42
C PHE A 50 0.13 -0.82 -15.23
N SER A 51 -0.54 -1.79 -14.61
CA SER A 51 -1.70 -2.50 -15.19
C SER A 51 -2.92 -1.60 -15.37
N LYS A 52 -3.93 -2.07 -16.13
CA LYS A 52 -5.18 -1.33 -16.40
C LYS A 52 -5.99 -1.01 -15.15
N SER A 53 -6.05 -1.95 -14.21
CA SER A 53 -6.59 -1.77 -12.87
C SER A 53 -5.80 -0.72 -12.08
N ALA A 54 -4.47 -0.72 -12.14
CA ALA A 54 -3.63 0.29 -11.46
C ALA A 54 -3.82 1.70 -12.06
N VAL A 55 -3.80 1.84 -13.39
CA VAL A 55 -4.03 3.13 -14.08
C VAL A 55 -5.42 3.69 -13.76
N LYS A 56 -6.46 2.83 -13.72
CA LYS A 56 -7.81 3.23 -13.30
C LYS A 56 -7.86 3.61 -11.82
N LYS A 57 -7.16 2.87 -10.94
CA LYS A 57 -7.09 3.16 -9.50
C LYS A 57 -6.43 4.51 -9.20
N LEU A 58 -5.42 4.90 -9.97
CA LEU A 58 -4.80 6.22 -9.89
C LEU A 58 -5.71 7.36 -10.36
N GLY A 59 -6.87 7.07 -10.96
CA GLY A 59 -7.78 8.08 -11.50
C GLY A 59 -7.41 8.61 -12.89
N LYS A 60 -6.50 7.94 -13.61
CA LYS A 60 -5.93 8.40 -14.91
C LYS A 60 -5.31 9.81 -14.84
N PRO A 61 -4.33 10.05 -13.95
CA PRO A 61 -3.72 11.38 -13.80
C PRO A 61 -2.91 11.76 -15.04
N HIS A 62 -2.78 13.06 -15.30
CA HIS A 62 -1.99 13.56 -16.42
C HIS A 62 -0.52 13.16 -16.26
N SER A 63 0.05 13.41 -15.08
CA SER A 63 1.41 13.01 -14.70
C SER A 63 1.44 12.41 -13.29
N ILE A 64 2.55 11.73 -12.97
CA ILE A 64 2.83 11.25 -11.61
C ILE A 64 4.26 11.61 -11.20
N LYS A 65 4.51 11.74 -9.89
CA LYS A 65 5.87 11.64 -9.32
C LYS A 65 6.07 10.27 -8.71
N ILE A 66 7.31 9.78 -8.80
CA ILE A 66 7.77 8.58 -8.08
C ILE A 66 8.84 8.97 -7.06
N GLY A 67 8.75 8.39 -5.88
CA GLY A 67 9.72 8.52 -4.79
C GLY A 67 10.01 7.15 -4.17
N PHE A 68 11.03 7.10 -3.33
CA PHE A 68 11.41 5.88 -2.62
C PHE A 68 11.64 6.16 -1.14
N ASP A 69 10.81 5.55 -0.28
CA ASP A 69 11.03 5.52 1.16
C ASP A 69 12.06 4.44 1.49
N ARG A 70 13.28 4.89 1.78
CA ARG A 70 14.44 4.04 2.12
C ARG A 70 14.26 3.26 3.43
N THR A 71 13.47 3.79 4.36
CA THR A 71 13.24 3.22 5.69
C THR A 71 12.21 2.11 5.62
N ASN A 72 11.06 2.40 5.00
CA ASN A 72 9.95 1.46 4.92
C ASN A 72 10.02 0.53 3.69
N LYS A 73 10.94 0.79 2.75
CA LYS A 73 11.09 0.11 1.44
C LYS A 73 9.84 0.23 0.58
N LEU A 74 9.31 1.44 0.46
CA LEU A 74 8.11 1.74 -0.33
C LEU A 74 8.48 2.53 -1.60
N ILE A 75 7.98 2.13 -2.76
CA ILE A 75 7.85 3.06 -3.89
C ILE A 75 6.60 3.90 -3.62
N VAL A 76 6.78 5.22 -3.52
CA VAL A 76 5.69 6.18 -3.35
C VAL A 76 5.35 6.77 -4.70
N ILE A 77 4.06 6.83 -5.04
CA ILE A 77 3.53 7.40 -6.28
C ILE A 77 2.58 8.53 -5.89
N LYS A 78 2.89 9.76 -6.31
CA LYS A 78 1.97 10.91 -6.17
C LYS A 78 1.29 11.17 -7.52
N THR A 79 -0.04 11.22 -7.54
CA THR A 79 -0.80 11.69 -8.71
C THR A 79 -0.78 13.21 -8.77
N LEU A 80 -0.64 13.78 -9.97
CA LEU A 80 -0.61 15.22 -10.19
C LEU A 80 -1.65 15.65 -11.22
N GLU A 81 -2.24 16.83 -10.99
CA GLU A 81 -3.02 17.52 -12.01
C GLU A 81 -2.10 18.17 -13.06
N ALA A 82 -2.66 18.49 -14.23
CA ALA A 82 -1.88 19.11 -15.32
C ALA A 82 -1.22 20.45 -14.91
N SER A 83 -1.85 21.21 -14.01
CA SER A 83 -1.31 22.46 -13.44
C SER A 83 -0.24 22.26 -12.37
N GLU A 84 -0.05 21.03 -11.86
CA GLU A 84 0.95 20.68 -10.84
C GLU A 84 2.17 19.95 -11.41
N SER A 85 2.21 19.76 -12.73
CA SER A 85 3.28 19.02 -13.41
C SER A 85 4.55 19.87 -13.51
N ASP A 86 5.70 19.27 -13.21
CA ASP A 86 7.02 19.90 -13.23
C ASP A 86 8.09 18.95 -13.80
N GLU A 87 9.37 19.36 -13.78
CA GLU A 87 10.47 18.62 -14.42
C GLU A 87 10.75 17.22 -13.84
N ASP A 88 10.35 16.96 -12.58
CA ASP A 88 10.47 15.65 -11.93
C ASP A 88 9.25 14.74 -12.18
N SER A 89 8.22 15.24 -12.88
CA SER A 89 6.99 14.51 -13.15
C SER A 89 7.08 13.66 -14.43
N PHE A 90 6.45 12.48 -14.37
CA PHE A 90 6.36 11.55 -15.48
C PHE A 90 4.99 11.66 -16.13
N GLU A 91 4.93 12.06 -17.39
CA GLU A 91 3.72 11.98 -18.21
C GLU A 91 3.17 10.54 -18.20
N PHE A 92 1.91 10.39 -17.81
CA PHE A 92 1.35 9.10 -17.38
C PHE A 92 0.24 8.61 -18.31
N ALA A 93 -0.92 9.28 -18.29
CA ALA A 93 -2.09 8.91 -19.09
C ALA A 93 -2.41 9.94 -20.18
N ASP A 94 -1.50 10.13 -21.14
CA ASP A 94 -1.87 10.79 -22.40
C ASP A 94 -2.78 9.89 -23.26
N LYS A 95 -3.62 10.49 -24.10
CA LYS A 95 -4.71 9.86 -24.87
C LYS A 95 -4.25 8.66 -25.71
N LYS A 96 -2.99 8.66 -26.18
CA LYS A 96 -2.41 7.53 -26.94
C LYS A 96 -2.09 6.30 -26.09
N ARG A 97 -1.87 6.48 -24.78
CA ARG A 97 -1.57 5.37 -23.84
C ARG A 97 -2.85 4.71 -23.31
N GLU A 98 -3.99 5.40 -23.37
CA GLU A 98 -5.29 4.84 -22.96
C GLU A 98 -5.74 3.65 -23.79
N GLU A 99 -5.40 3.62 -25.09
CA GLU A 99 -5.77 2.56 -26.05
C GLU A 99 -5.28 1.17 -25.61
N TYR A 100 -4.04 1.08 -25.13
CA TYR A 100 -3.43 -0.16 -24.64
C TYR A 100 -3.78 -0.49 -23.19
N GLY A 101 -4.43 0.44 -22.49
CA GLY A 101 -4.89 0.30 -21.11
C GLY A 101 -3.79 0.11 -20.06
N HIS A 102 -2.50 0.18 -20.39
CA HIS A 102 -1.40 0.01 -19.44
C HIS A 102 -0.33 1.08 -19.70
N VAL A 103 0.36 1.53 -18.64
CA VAL A 103 1.34 2.61 -18.73
C VAL A 103 2.71 2.10 -18.32
N ARG A 104 3.72 2.29 -19.17
CA ARG A 104 5.12 2.00 -18.86
C ARG A 104 5.91 3.29 -18.64
N LEU A 105 6.61 3.36 -17.51
CA LEU A 105 7.59 4.39 -17.20
C LEU A 105 9.00 3.77 -17.23
N ASN A 106 9.75 4.08 -18.28
CA ASN A 106 11.14 3.65 -18.42
C ASN A 106 12.03 4.56 -17.58
N ASN A 107 12.63 4.03 -16.50
CA ASN A 107 13.56 4.80 -15.68
C ASN A 107 14.62 3.88 -15.05
N LYS A 108 15.64 3.52 -15.85
CA LYS A 108 16.76 2.69 -15.40
C LYS A 108 17.56 3.31 -14.25
N GLY A 109 17.56 4.64 -14.10
CA GLY A 109 18.20 5.33 -12.97
C GLY A 109 17.49 5.01 -11.66
N PHE A 110 16.16 5.12 -11.64
CA PHE A 110 15.35 4.75 -10.49
C PHE A 110 15.46 3.26 -10.15
N ILE A 111 15.44 2.36 -11.15
CA ILE A 111 15.61 0.92 -10.88
C ILE A 111 17.00 0.61 -10.28
N LYS A 112 18.08 1.24 -10.77
CA LYS A 112 19.41 1.11 -10.15
C LYS A 112 19.44 1.57 -8.69
N LEU A 113 18.72 2.66 -8.37
CA LEU A 113 18.57 3.11 -6.99
C LEU A 113 17.85 2.06 -6.12
N LEU A 114 16.78 1.43 -6.63
CA LEU A 114 16.11 0.35 -5.90
C LEU A 114 17.02 -0.86 -5.69
N ILE A 115 17.78 -1.27 -6.70
CA ILE A 115 18.76 -2.38 -6.60
C ILE A 115 19.82 -2.08 -5.53
N SER A 116 20.33 -0.84 -5.45
CA SER A 116 21.32 -0.48 -4.41
C SER A 116 20.77 -0.41 -2.98
N GLU A 117 19.44 -0.44 -2.81
CA GLU A 117 18.77 -0.16 -1.54
C GLU A 117 17.83 -1.28 -1.07
N THR A 118 17.74 -2.38 -1.83
CA THR A 118 16.87 -3.54 -1.57
C THR A 118 17.62 -4.84 -1.91
N GLU A 119 17.01 -5.96 -1.56
CA GLU A 119 17.44 -7.32 -1.86
C GLU A 119 17.18 -7.77 -3.31
N TYR A 120 16.59 -6.91 -4.15
CA TYR A 120 16.14 -7.27 -5.50
C TYR A 120 17.08 -6.75 -6.61
N ASP A 121 17.46 -7.64 -7.52
CA ASP A 121 18.17 -7.31 -8.77
C ASP A 121 17.23 -6.87 -9.92
N PHE A 122 15.95 -7.25 -9.85
CA PHE A 122 14.95 -7.13 -10.91
C PHE A 122 15.38 -7.73 -12.27
N GLU A 123 16.17 -8.82 -12.24
CA GLU A 123 16.40 -9.67 -13.42
C GLU A 123 15.07 -10.30 -13.86
N GLU A 124 14.33 -10.86 -12.90
CA GLU A 124 12.92 -11.21 -13.08
C GLU A 124 11.98 -10.03 -12.79
N THR A 125 10.80 -10.06 -13.42
CA THR A 125 9.78 -9.02 -13.22
C THR A 125 8.95 -9.32 -11.97
N LEU A 126 9.17 -8.54 -10.92
CA LEU A 126 8.37 -8.59 -9.69
C LEU A 126 7.08 -7.75 -9.84
N ARG A 127 6.03 -8.14 -9.14
CA ARG A 127 4.72 -7.47 -9.18
C ARG A 127 4.29 -7.06 -7.78
N PHE A 128 3.74 -5.86 -7.63
CA PHE A 128 3.31 -5.32 -6.35
C PHE A 128 1.89 -4.76 -6.46
N VAL A 129 1.11 -4.87 -5.40
CA VAL A 129 -0.23 -4.27 -5.33
C VAL A 129 -0.09 -2.78 -5.04
N LEU A 130 -0.63 -1.95 -5.94
CA LEU A 130 -0.81 -0.52 -5.72
C LEU A 130 -1.92 -0.30 -4.71
N LYS A 131 -1.56 0.19 -3.52
CA LYS A 131 -2.50 0.57 -2.45
C LYS A 131 -2.58 2.09 -2.34
N ARG A 132 -3.74 2.64 -2.00
CA ARG A 132 -3.82 4.08 -1.64
C ARG A 132 -3.26 4.26 -0.23
N TYR A 133 -2.54 5.36 0.00
CA TYR A 133 -2.07 5.74 1.33
C TYR A 133 -3.02 6.78 1.95
N ASN A 134 -3.90 6.31 2.83
CA ASN A 134 -4.97 7.10 3.49
C ASN A 134 -5.83 7.85 2.44
N GLU A 135 -6.41 9.00 2.80
CA GLU A 135 -7.19 9.85 1.86
C GLU A 135 -6.31 10.78 1.00
N SER A 136 -5.01 10.52 0.91
CA SER A 136 -4.07 11.38 0.18
C SER A 136 -3.97 11.01 -1.31
N PRO A 137 -3.48 11.90 -2.20
CA PRO A 137 -3.12 11.56 -3.58
C PRO A 137 -1.85 10.69 -3.69
N LEU A 138 -1.43 10.04 -2.59
CA LEU A 138 -0.29 9.14 -2.54
C LEU A 138 -0.76 7.69 -2.60
N TYR A 139 0.00 6.91 -3.36
CA TYR A 139 -0.15 5.46 -3.48
C TYR A 139 1.20 4.83 -3.20
N ILE A 140 1.19 3.59 -2.72
CA ILE A 140 2.39 2.86 -2.34
C ILE A 140 2.46 1.49 -2.98
N LEU A 141 3.68 1.06 -3.28
CA LEU A 141 4.07 -0.32 -3.52
C LEU A 141 5.00 -0.72 -2.37
N ASP A 142 4.59 -1.70 -1.57
CA ASP A 142 5.46 -2.25 -0.52
C ASP A 142 6.38 -3.30 -1.15
N LEU A 143 7.67 -2.98 -1.25
CA LEU A 143 8.64 -3.87 -1.88
C LEU A 143 8.87 -5.15 -1.07
N LYS A 144 8.55 -5.19 0.23
CA LYS A 144 8.63 -6.41 1.05
C LYS A 144 7.47 -7.38 0.80
N MET A 145 6.47 -6.98 0.00
CA MET A 145 5.28 -7.77 -0.31
C MET A 145 5.07 -7.96 -1.82
N PRO A 146 6.00 -8.64 -2.53
CA PRO A 146 5.77 -9.04 -3.91
C PRO A 146 4.58 -10.01 -4.00
N VAL A 147 3.84 -9.90 -5.10
CA VAL A 147 2.80 -10.85 -5.50
C VAL A 147 3.50 -12.00 -6.23
N ASN A 148 3.50 -13.17 -5.59
CA ASN A 148 3.98 -14.40 -6.21
C ASN A 148 3.15 -14.74 -7.46
N ASN A 149 3.81 -15.28 -8.49
CA ASN A 149 3.18 -15.81 -9.69
C ASN A 149 2.67 -17.25 -9.49
#